data_AF-Q677D1-F1
#
_entry.id   AF-Q677D1-F1
#
_cell.length_a   1.000
_cell.length_b   1.000
_cell.length_c   1.000
_cell.angle_alpha   90.00
_cell.angle_beta   90.00
_cell.angle_gamma   90.00
#
_symmetry.space_group_name_H-M   'P 1'
#
loop_
_entity.id
_entity.type
_entity.pdbx_description
1 polymer ?
#
loop_
_entity_poly.entity_id
_entity_poly.type
_entity_poly.pdbx_seq_one_letter_code
_entity_poly.pdbx_strand_id
1 'polypeptide(L)' 'AAASNLIEEEQKKKRKRWDTPTFGIRIPSSYGPGSRTCRVCGNPHGLIRKYGLMCCRQCFRSNAKEIGFIKYR' A
#
# COMPACT_ATOMS: atom_id res chain seq x y z
N ALA A 1 12.47 25.91 32.46
CA ALA A 1 12.20 26.13 31.02
C ALA A 1 13.18 25.40 30.09
N ALA A 2 14.43 25.10 30.47
CA ALA A 2 15.39 24.39 29.60
C ALA A 2 15.22 22.86 29.55
N ALA A 3 14.73 22.23 30.63
CA ALA A 3 14.59 20.76 30.71
C ALA A 3 13.45 20.20 29.83
N SER A 4 12.42 20.99 29.57
CA SER A 4 11.30 20.62 28.69
C SER A 4 11.72 20.54 27.22
N ASN A 5 12.72 21.32 26.80
CA ASN A 5 13.20 21.35 25.42
C ASN A 5 14.05 20.12 25.05
N LEU A 6 14.74 19.52 26.03
CA LEU A 6 15.57 18.32 25.81
C LEU A 6 14.72 17.05 25.59
N ILE A 7 13.55 16.95 26.26
CA ILE A 7 12.63 15.82 26.10
C ILE A 7 11.96 15.86 24.71
N GLU A 8 11.60 17.05 24.20
CA GLU A 8 11.07 17.21 22.84
C GLU A 8 12.10 16.84 21.75
N GLU A 9 13.37 17.20 21.93
CA GLU A 9 14.43 16.86 20.97
C GLU A 9 14.67 15.35 20.89
N GLU A 10 14.61 14.65 22.03
CA GLU A 10 14.77 13.19 22.08
C GLU A 10 13.60 12.45 21.42
N GLN A 11 12.38 12.96 21.57
CA GLN A 11 11.18 12.47 20.87
C GLN A 11 11.27 12.73 19.35
N LYS A 12 11.82 13.89 18.94
CA LYS A 12 12.07 14.23 17.53
C LYS A 12 13.11 13.30 16.88
N LYS A 13 14.10 12.85 17.65
CA LYS A 13 15.15 11.91 17.20
C LYS A 13 14.61 10.49 16.98
N LYS A 14 13.62 10.04 17.77
CA LYS A 14 12.98 8.72 17.63
C LYS A 14 11.98 8.62 16.46
N ARG A 15 11.39 9.74 16.01
CA ARG A 15 10.46 9.75 14.86
C ARG A 15 11.15 9.66 13.49
N LYS A 16 12.47 9.90 13.40
CA LYS A 16 13.23 9.93 12.14
C LYS A 16 13.84 8.57 11.72
N ARG A 17 13.24 7.43 12.11
CA ARG A 17 13.79 6.09 11.78
C ARG A 17 13.31 5.55 10.42
N TRP A 18 12.30 6.17 9.79
CA TRP A 18 11.76 5.70 8.50
C TRP A 18 11.75 6.75 7.38
N ASP A 19 12.11 8.00 7.67
CA ASP A 19 12.15 9.08 6.69
C ASP A 19 13.55 9.23 6.10
N THR A 20 14.14 8.16 5.55
CA THR A 20 15.32 8.34 4.69
C THR A 20 14.84 8.68 3.28
N PRO A 21 15.13 9.88 2.75
CA PRO A 21 14.78 10.23 1.38
C PRO A 21 15.83 9.61 0.47
N THR A 22 15.49 8.52 -0.23
CA THR A 22 16.28 8.07 -1.38
C THR A 22 16.07 9.05 -2.53
N PHE A 23 16.76 10.18 -2.45
CA PHE A 23 16.91 11.15 -3.53
C PHE A 23 17.82 10.51 -4.59
N GLY A 24 17.25 10.11 -5.73
CA GLY A 24 18.01 9.74 -6.93
C GLY A 24 18.12 8.25 -7.28
N ILE A 25 17.62 7.31 -6.46
CA ILE A 25 17.57 5.90 -6.85
C ILE A 25 16.16 5.60 -7.37
N ARG A 26 16.01 5.52 -8.70
CA ARG A 26 14.80 4.97 -9.32
C ARG A 26 14.76 3.47 -9.01
N ILE A 27 14.06 3.10 -7.93
CA ILE A 27 13.81 1.68 -7.64
C ILE A 27 13.04 1.13 -8.86
N PRO A 28 13.56 0.10 -9.53
CA PRO A 28 12.88 -0.47 -10.69
C PRO A 28 11.49 -0.93 -10.26
N SER A 29 10.45 -0.52 -10.99
CA SER A 29 9.05 -0.86 -10.73
C SER A 29 8.72 -2.33 -11.06
N SER A 30 9.68 -3.24 -10.90
CA SER A 30 9.44 -4.67 -11.14
C SER A 30 8.79 -5.35 -9.94
N TYR A 31 9.00 -4.81 -8.72
CA TYR A 31 8.42 -5.30 -7.49
C TYR A 31 7.91 -4.17 -6.59
N GLY A 32 7.03 -4.51 -5.65
CA GLY A 32 6.42 -3.57 -4.71
C GLY A 32 4.97 -3.21 -5.03
N PRO A 33 4.27 -2.51 -4.12
CA PRO A 33 2.85 -2.22 -4.24
C PRO A 33 2.50 -1.31 -5.43
N GLY A 34 3.40 -0.42 -5.84
CA GLY A 34 3.22 0.47 -7.00
C GLY A 34 3.47 -0.19 -8.36
N SER A 35 4.01 -1.41 -8.40
CA SER A 35 4.31 -2.12 -9.66
C SER A 35 3.07 -2.68 -10.35
N ARG A 36 1.95 -2.79 -9.63
CA ARG A 36 0.77 -3.54 -10.07
C ARG A 36 -0.49 -2.71 -9.86
N THR A 37 -1.37 -2.76 -10.83
CA THR A 37 -2.63 -2.03 -10.84
C THR A 37 -3.80 -2.97 -11.10
N CYS A 38 -5.00 -2.57 -10.68
CA CYS A 38 -6.21 -3.28 -11.01
C CYS A 38 -6.48 -3.24 -12.51
N ARG A 39 -6.86 -4.40 -13.08
CA ARG A 39 -7.25 -4.51 -14.49
C ARG A 39 -8.49 -3.69 -14.87
N VAL A 40 -9.39 -3.44 -13.92
CA VAL A 40 -10.66 -2.73 -14.15
C VAL A 40 -10.54 -1.26 -13.76
N CYS A 41 -10.11 -1.00 -12.52
CA CYS A 41 -10.14 0.34 -11.91
C CYS A 41 -8.81 1.10 -12.02
N GLY A 42 -7.70 0.47 -12.44
CA GLY A 42 -6.37 1.08 -12.48
C GLY A 42 -5.75 1.40 -11.11
N ASN A 43 -6.53 1.29 -10.02
CA ASN A 43 -6.06 1.57 -8.66
C ASN A 43 -5.06 0.51 -8.18
N PRO A 44 -3.87 0.88 -7.67
CA PRO A 44 -2.91 -0.06 -7.07
C PRO A 44 -3.34 -0.54 -5.67
N HIS A 45 -4.26 0.16 -5.02
CA HIS A 45 -4.67 -0.16 -3.66
C HIS A 45 -5.64 -1.34 -3.58
N GLY A 46 -5.46 -2.19 -2.56
CA GLY A 46 -6.41 -3.25 -2.26
C GLY A 46 -6.54 -4.32 -3.34
N LEU A 47 -5.44 -4.62 -4.03
CA LEU A 47 -5.38 -5.59 -5.09
C LEU A 47 -5.47 -7.03 -4.55
N ILE A 48 -6.48 -7.78 -4.99
CA ILE A 48 -6.60 -9.22 -4.75
C ILE A 48 -5.67 -9.94 -5.72
N ARG A 49 -4.62 -10.54 -5.15
CA ARG A 49 -3.54 -11.23 -5.89
C ARG A 49 -3.70 -12.74 -5.94
N LYS A 50 -4.64 -13.29 -5.15
CA LYS A 50 -4.92 -14.72 -5.13
C LYS A 50 -5.58 -15.14 -6.44
N TYR A 51 -5.22 -16.32 -6.94
CA TYR A 51 -5.74 -16.91 -8.18
C TYR A 51 -5.49 -16.09 -9.45
N GLY A 52 -4.54 -15.14 -9.45
CA GLY A 52 -4.16 -14.38 -10.65
C GLY A 52 -5.18 -13.34 -11.12
N LEU A 53 -6.18 -13.00 -10.29
CA LEU A 53 -7.27 -12.07 -10.65
C LEU A 53 -6.79 -10.63 -10.91
N MET A 54 -5.78 -10.16 -10.16
CA MET A 54 -5.20 -8.82 -10.28
C MET A 54 -6.28 -7.70 -10.29
N CYS A 55 -7.25 -7.83 -9.39
CA CYS A 55 -8.43 -6.97 -9.33
C CYS A 55 -8.55 -6.29 -7.95
N CYS A 56 -8.97 -5.03 -7.91
CA CYS A 56 -9.20 -4.30 -6.66
C CYS A 56 -10.42 -4.87 -5.92
N ARG A 57 -10.41 -4.86 -4.59
CA ARG A 57 -11.50 -5.44 -3.75
C ARG A 57 -12.90 -4.88 -4.07
N GLN A 58 -12.99 -3.64 -4.57
CA GLN A 58 -14.24 -3.02 -4.97
C GLN A 58 -14.76 -3.64 -6.27
N CYS A 59 -13.93 -3.67 -7.32
CA CYS A 59 -14.29 -4.30 -8.60
C CYS A 59 -14.55 -5.80 -8.46
N PHE A 60 -13.80 -6.50 -7.61
CA PHE A 60 -14.07 -7.92 -7.37
C PHE A 60 -15.49 -8.15 -6.83
N ARG A 61 -16.02 -7.27 -5.96
CA ARG A 61 -17.39 -7.42 -5.45
C ARG A 61 -18.46 -7.22 -6.52
N SER A 62 -18.24 -6.30 -7.46
CA SER A 62 -19.18 -6.06 -8.56
C SER A 62 -19.21 -7.24 -9.54
N ASN A 63 -18.04 -7.79 -9.87
CA ASN A 63 -17.91 -8.86 -10.87
C ASN A 63 -17.90 -10.28 -10.27
N ALA A 64 -17.96 -10.44 -8.95
CA ALA A 64 -17.87 -11.75 -8.28
C ALA A 64 -18.87 -12.77 -8.83
N LYS A 65 -20.11 -12.34 -9.11
CA LYS A 65 -21.17 -13.21 -9.64
C LYS A 65 -20.86 -13.70 -11.06
N GLU A 66 -20.36 -12.82 -11.92
CA GLU A 66 -20.00 -13.13 -13.31
C GLU A 66 -18.80 -14.08 -13.39
N ILE A 67 -17.86 -13.95 -12.45
CA ILE A 67 -16.70 -14.84 -12.33
C ILE A 67 -17.10 -16.21 -11.78
N GLY A 68 -18.31 -16.35 -11.21
CA GLY A 68 -18.82 -17.60 -10.65
C GLY A 68 -18.54 -17.78 -9.14
N PHE A 69 -18.18 -16.71 -8.42
CA PHE A 69 -18.08 -16.77 -6.96
C PHE A 69 -19.46 -16.67 -6.31
N ILE A 70 -19.90 -17.78 -5.70
CA ILE A 70 -21.15 -17.86 -4.94
C ILE A 70 -20.83 -17.82 -3.44
N LYS A 71 -21.52 -16.94 -2.69
CA LYS A 71 -21.41 -16.84 -1.24
C LYS A 71 -22.42 -17.79 -0.58
N TYR A 72 -21.93 -18.85 0.05
CA TYR A 72 -22.77 -19.86 0.70
C TYR A 72 -23.06 -19.57 2.20
N ARG A 73 -22.32 -18.64 2.81
CA ARG A 73 -22.45 -18.22 4.22
C ARG A 73 -22.23 -16.73 4.33
#